data_AF-A0A7X0R4R1-F1
#
_entry.id   AF-A0A7X0R4R1-F1
#
_cell.length_a   1.000
_cell.length_b   1.000
_cell.length_c   1.000
_cell.angle_alpha   90.00
_cell.angle_beta   90.00
_cell.angle_gamma   90.00
#
_symmetry.space_group_name_H-M   'P 1'
#
loop_
_entity.id
_entity.type
_entity.pdbx_description
1 polymer ?
#
loop_
_entity_poly.entity_id
_entity_poly.type
_entity_poly.pdbx_seq_one_letter_code
_entity_poly.pdbx_strand_id
1 'polypeptide(L)'
;MSELLNTPVKQPNKIVTQHNNLINSHFDIPTVQLRAFIYALGHIHKDDKELTHVKIPISALYTSKGGKNFKQVAKLASDLQEIKFKIENLGADKNGQVKRTFASMVIFPTVTYTQDSKYIVTKINNDLAPYLLDLKGNYTQAELEQLLGLKTIQAYRIYMLIKQGQFKDKPTTISYRELRLMLGLDIELSDEEARKQGLPEGETVQVIKYPLFAEFKRRILDAAKEDLKDTDMAFDYKINKRGRNADSITFSLIKTIRIHLPESGKSSKLEASLIQQELFFSPTTNPAIDKVTKNAIRIMKEKYSFSDELIDRYIRLLDPVVITKANNWFSTNKGTLSFTSESEWFSKHLENKIEKNKRQL
;
A
#
# COMPACT_ATOMS: atom_id res chain seq x y z
N MET A 1 28.15 -10.88 -3.54
CA MET A 1 27.94 -9.41 -3.44
C MET A 1 27.90 -8.71 -4.81
N SER A 2 28.77 -9.06 -5.77
CA SER A 2 28.73 -8.51 -7.14
C SER A 2 27.40 -8.75 -7.86
N GLU A 3 26.75 -9.89 -7.62
CA GLU A 3 25.47 -10.24 -8.24
C GLU A 3 24.29 -9.36 -7.81
N LEU A 4 24.30 -8.83 -6.57
CA LEU A 4 23.22 -7.96 -6.08
C LEU A 4 23.21 -6.60 -6.80
N LEU A 5 24.38 -6.11 -7.22
CA LEU A 5 24.46 -4.86 -7.99
C LEU A 5 23.87 -5.01 -9.41
N ASN A 6 23.80 -6.24 -9.91
CA ASN A 6 23.18 -6.61 -11.19
C ASN A 6 21.66 -6.77 -11.10
N THR A 7 21.05 -6.63 -9.91
CA THR A 7 19.59 -6.60 -9.79
C THR A 7 19.02 -5.56 -10.76
N PRO A 8 18.08 -5.93 -11.64
CA PRO A 8 17.54 -5.01 -12.63
C PRO A 8 16.70 -3.93 -11.94
N VAL A 9 16.75 -2.71 -12.47
CA VAL A 9 15.79 -1.67 -12.10
C VAL A 9 14.46 -2.03 -12.75
N LYS A 10 13.51 -2.51 -11.94
CA LYS A 10 12.13 -2.75 -12.37
C LYS A 10 11.29 -1.53 -12.03
N GLN A 11 10.18 -1.34 -12.74
CA GLN A 11 9.15 -0.40 -12.31
C GLN A 11 8.31 -1.06 -11.21
N PRO A 12 7.93 -0.31 -10.16
CA PRO A 12 7.06 -0.85 -9.12
C PRO A 12 5.61 -0.96 -9.64
N ASN A 13 4.86 -1.87 -9.04
CA ASN A 13 3.41 -1.99 -9.19
C ASN A 13 2.70 -0.73 -8.71
N LYS A 14 1.59 -0.41 -9.37
CA LYS A 14 0.75 0.74 -8.98
C LYS A 14 0.04 0.53 -7.64
N ILE A 15 -0.22 -0.72 -7.27
CA ILE A 15 -0.91 -1.10 -6.04
C ILE A 15 0.07 -1.79 -5.10
N VAL A 16 0.11 -1.36 -3.85
CA VAL A 16 0.78 -2.06 -2.76
C VAL A 16 -0.25 -2.78 -1.90
N THR A 17 0.14 -3.92 -1.33
CA THR A 17 -0.72 -4.73 -0.46
C THR A 17 0.01 -4.99 0.86
N GLN A 18 -0.70 -4.83 1.99
CA GLN A 18 -0.17 -5.12 3.32
C GLN A 18 -1.24 -5.79 4.18
N HIS A 19 -0.85 -6.76 5.01
CA HIS A 19 -1.74 -7.31 6.03
C HIS A 19 -2.08 -6.25 7.09
N ASN A 20 -3.31 -6.26 7.61
CA ASN A 20 -3.77 -5.25 8.56
C ASN A 20 -3.01 -5.26 9.89
N ASN A 21 -2.47 -6.41 10.32
CA ASN A 21 -1.62 -6.45 11.52
C ASN A 21 -0.32 -5.63 11.34
N LEU A 22 0.22 -5.60 10.12
CA LEU A 22 1.40 -4.77 9.82
C LEU A 22 1.04 -3.28 9.83
N ILE A 23 -0.11 -2.92 9.26
CA ILE A 23 -0.63 -1.54 9.28
C ILE A 23 -0.83 -1.03 10.71
N ASN A 24 -1.38 -1.87 11.58
CA ASN A 24 -1.68 -1.53 12.98
C ASN A 24 -0.46 -1.66 13.92
N SER A 25 0.68 -2.15 13.44
CA SER A 25 1.87 -2.34 14.27
C SER A 25 2.48 -1.02 14.75
N HIS A 26 3.13 -1.07 15.92
CA HIS A 26 3.71 0.12 16.57
C HIS A 26 5.12 0.36 16.03
N PHE A 27 5.31 1.47 15.30
CA PHE A 27 6.65 1.91 14.87
C PHE A 27 6.66 3.38 14.48
N ASP A 28 7.81 4.04 14.69
CA ASP A 28 8.18 5.29 14.04
C ASP A 28 9.22 4.96 12.95
N ILE A 29 9.12 5.65 11.83
CA ILE A 29 10.03 5.49 10.69
C ILE A 29 10.23 6.86 10.04
N PRO A 30 11.47 7.33 9.85
CA PRO A 30 11.68 8.62 9.20
C PRO A 30 11.26 8.57 7.72
N THR A 31 10.88 9.72 7.17
CA THR A 31 10.20 9.81 5.85
C THR A 31 10.95 9.13 4.71
N VAL A 32 12.29 9.23 4.68
CA VAL A 32 13.10 8.64 3.61
C VAL A 32 13.08 7.11 3.69
N GLN A 33 13.20 6.56 4.89
CA GLN A 33 13.13 5.13 5.17
C GLN A 33 11.73 4.59 4.89
N LEU A 34 10.68 5.35 5.24
CA LEU A 34 9.30 5.02 4.89
C LEU A 34 9.11 4.93 3.38
N ARG A 35 9.65 5.88 2.62
CA ARG A 35 9.61 5.82 1.15
C ARG A 35 10.36 4.63 0.58
N ALA A 36 11.49 4.25 1.18
CA ALA A 36 12.21 3.04 0.78
C ALA A 36 11.37 1.79 1.03
N PHE A 37 10.69 1.72 2.18
CA PHE A 37 9.75 0.65 2.49
C PHE A 37 8.56 0.61 1.51
N ILE A 38 7.88 1.72 1.29
CA ILE A 38 6.75 1.83 0.34
C ILE A 38 7.19 1.45 -1.08
N TYR A 39 8.35 1.93 -1.53
CA TYR A 39 8.89 1.58 -2.84
C TYR A 39 9.16 0.07 -2.95
N ALA A 40 9.77 -0.53 -1.92
CA ALA A 40 10.01 -1.97 -1.87
C ALA A 40 8.70 -2.78 -1.87
N LEU A 41 7.65 -2.31 -1.18
CA LEU A 41 6.31 -2.93 -1.25
C LEU A 41 5.75 -2.94 -2.68
N GLY A 42 6.00 -1.87 -3.45
CA GLY A 42 5.63 -1.80 -4.86
C GLY A 42 6.27 -2.88 -5.73
N HIS A 43 7.32 -3.56 -5.26
CA HIS A 43 7.97 -4.64 -6.00
C HIS A 43 7.50 -6.05 -5.62
N ILE A 44 6.52 -6.15 -4.71
CA ILE A 44 5.90 -7.43 -4.36
C ILE A 44 4.70 -7.65 -5.27
N HIS A 45 4.71 -8.76 -6.01
CA HIS A 45 3.57 -9.22 -6.81
C HIS A 45 2.72 -10.23 -6.06
N LYS A 46 1.45 -10.34 -6.44
CA LYS A 46 0.49 -11.29 -5.85
C LYS A 46 0.99 -12.74 -5.89
N ASP A 47 1.68 -13.09 -6.98
CA ASP A 47 2.09 -14.45 -7.26
C ASP A 47 3.51 -14.76 -6.72
N ASP A 48 4.19 -13.76 -6.16
CA ASP A 48 5.52 -13.94 -5.56
C ASP A 48 5.44 -14.95 -4.40
N LYS A 49 6.39 -15.89 -4.41
CA LYS A 49 6.55 -16.90 -3.36
C LYS A 49 7.63 -16.54 -2.36
N GLU A 50 8.43 -15.52 -2.67
CA GLU A 50 9.52 -15.05 -1.83
C GLU A 50 9.73 -13.54 -1.98
N LEU A 51 10.28 -12.92 -0.93
CA LEU A 51 10.68 -11.52 -0.96
C LEU A 51 12.06 -11.40 -1.60
N THR A 52 12.13 -10.72 -2.74
CA THR A 52 13.35 -10.60 -3.55
C THR A 52 14.03 -9.25 -3.37
N HIS A 53 15.28 -9.15 -3.81
CA HIS A 53 16.01 -7.89 -3.79
C HIS A 53 15.44 -6.90 -4.82
N VAL A 54 15.35 -5.66 -4.38
CA VAL A 54 14.84 -4.50 -5.12
C VAL A 54 15.96 -3.48 -5.25
N LYS A 55 16.17 -2.99 -6.47
CA LYS A 55 17.07 -1.87 -6.76
C LYS A 55 16.28 -0.56 -6.72
N ILE A 56 16.45 0.19 -5.65
CA ILE A 56 15.71 1.42 -5.36
C ILE A 56 16.55 2.62 -5.82
N PRO A 57 16.05 3.45 -6.76
CA PRO A 57 16.69 4.71 -7.12
C PRO A 57 16.69 5.67 -5.93
N ILE A 58 17.84 6.27 -5.61
CA ILE A 58 17.92 7.30 -4.56
C ILE A 58 16.98 8.48 -4.84
N SER A 59 16.79 8.82 -6.13
CA SER A 59 15.85 9.86 -6.55
C SER A 59 14.39 9.56 -6.17
N ALA A 60 14.00 8.30 -6.01
CA ALA A 60 12.64 7.93 -5.60
C ALA A 60 12.38 8.20 -4.10
N LEU A 61 13.44 8.38 -3.30
CA LEU A 61 13.33 8.54 -1.84
C LEU A 61 13.24 10.01 -1.40
N TYR A 62 13.72 10.93 -2.23
CA TYR A 62 13.82 12.34 -1.90
C TYR A 62 12.97 13.20 -2.85
N THR A 63 12.24 14.17 -2.29
CA THR A 63 11.42 15.11 -3.08
C THR A 63 12.29 16.21 -3.71
N SER A 64 13.45 16.51 -3.12
CA SER A 64 14.38 17.52 -3.62
C SER A 64 15.06 17.04 -4.91
N LYS A 65 15.06 17.89 -5.95
CA LYS A 65 15.88 17.68 -7.14
C LYS A 65 17.36 17.86 -6.77
N GLY A 66 18.13 16.78 -6.82
CA GLY A 66 19.56 16.78 -6.50
C GLY A 66 20.05 15.40 -6.05
N GLY A 67 21.22 14.98 -6.52
CA GLY A 67 21.84 13.72 -6.10
C GLY A 67 22.25 13.73 -4.63
N LYS A 68 22.46 12.55 -4.06
CA LYS A 68 23.11 12.39 -2.76
C LYS A 68 24.56 11.98 -2.97
N ASN A 69 25.45 12.48 -2.11
CA ASN A 69 26.83 12.02 -2.14
C ASN A 69 26.97 10.64 -1.47
N PHE A 70 28.11 10.01 -1.68
CA PHE A 70 28.39 8.66 -1.16
C PHE A 70 28.23 8.57 0.36
N LYS A 71 28.73 9.55 1.12
CA LYS A 71 28.62 9.58 2.58
C LYS A 71 27.16 9.61 3.05
N GLN A 72 26.30 10.38 2.35
CA GLN A 72 24.87 10.44 2.64
C GLN A 72 24.17 9.12 2.33
N VAL A 73 24.51 8.47 1.21
CA VAL A 73 23.93 7.16 0.86
C VAL A 73 24.41 6.05 1.80
N ALA A 74 25.68 6.05 2.19
CA ALA A 74 26.23 5.13 3.18
C ALA A 74 25.53 5.29 4.54
N LYS A 75 25.30 6.54 4.98
CA LYS A 75 24.51 6.80 6.18
C LYS A 75 23.08 6.29 6.05
N LEU A 76 22.40 6.57 4.94
CA LEU A 76 21.04 6.06 4.69
C LEU A 76 21.00 4.52 4.74
N ALA A 77 22.01 3.85 4.18
CA ALA A 77 22.08 2.39 4.22
C ALA A 77 22.16 1.86 5.66
N SER A 78 22.95 2.49 6.53
CA SER A 78 23.00 2.18 7.96
C SER A 78 21.65 2.43 8.63
N ASP A 79 21.09 3.63 8.43
CA ASP A 79 19.83 4.04 9.08
C ASP A 79 18.64 3.13 8.68
N LEU A 80 18.63 2.59 7.46
CA LEU A 80 17.60 1.64 6.99
C LEU A 80 17.63 0.31 7.74
N GLN A 81 18.81 -0.13 8.21
CA GLN A 81 18.97 -1.38 8.95
C GLN A 81 18.59 -1.24 10.44
N GLU A 82 18.47 -0.01 10.96
CA GLU A 82 18.11 0.25 12.35
C GLU A 82 16.60 0.23 12.61
N ILE A 83 15.79 0.36 11.56
CA ILE A 83 14.32 0.42 11.71
C ILE A 83 13.74 -0.96 11.95
N LYS A 84 12.89 -1.05 12.98
CA LYS A 84 12.20 -2.28 13.39
C LYS A 84 10.69 -2.07 13.45
N PHE A 85 9.94 -3.07 13.01
CA PHE A 85 8.53 -3.19 13.29
C PHE A 85 8.32 -4.01 14.56
N LYS A 86 7.49 -3.50 15.47
CA LYS A 86 6.97 -4.27 16.61
C LYS A 86 5.54 -4.70 16.29
N ILE A 87 5.36 -5.98 15.95
CA ILE A 87 4.06 -6.54 15.61
C ILE A 87 3.54 -7.31 16.82
N GLU A 88 2.35 -6.94 17.30
CA GLU A 88 1.61 -7.71 18.30
C GLU A 88 0.87 -8.86 17.60
N ASN A 89 1.03 -10.06 18.15
CA ASN A 89 0.30 -11.25 17.76
C ASN A 89 -0.54 -11.75 18.93
N LEU A 90 -1.75 -12.17 18.63
CA LEU A 90 -2.65 -12.83 19.57
C LEU A 90 -2.65 -14.32 19.24
N GLY A 91 -2.19 -15.14 20.17
CA GLY A 91 -2.21 -16.59 20.06
C GLY A 91 -2.90 -17.22 21.26
N ALA A 92 -3.57 -18.34 21.08
CA ALA A 92 -4.00 -19.16 22.20
C ALA A 92 -2.80 -20.00 22.69
N ASP A 93 -2.59 -20.06 23.99
CA ASP A 93 -1.68 -21.05 24.57
C ASP A 93 -2.30 -22.46 24.52
N LYS A 94 -1.56 -23.47 24.99
CA LYS A 94 -2.02 -24.87 25.02
C LYS A 94 -3.30 -25.08 25.85
N ASN A 95 -3.66 -24.10 26.70
CA ASN A 95 -4.82 -24.12 27.57
C ASN A 95 -5.97 -23.25 27.02
N GLY A 96 -5.83 -22.70 25.82
CA GLY A 96 -6.85 -21.83 25.21
C GLY A 96 -6.84 -20.39 25.72
N GLN A 97 -5.90 -19.99 26.57
CA GLN A 97 -5.80 -18.59 27.02
C GLN A 97 -5.16 -17.73 25.93
N VAL A 98 -5.81 -16.61 25.61
CA VAL A 98 -5.26 -15.64 24.66
C VAL A 98 -4.04 -14.96 25.28
N LYS A 99 -2.88 -15.25 24.71
CA LYS A 99 -1.59 -14.65 25.06
C LYS A 99 -1.16 -13.68 23.96
N ARG A 100 -0.69 -12.51 24.39
CA ARG A 100 -0.05 -11.51 23.53
C ARG A 100 1.42 -11.87 23.38
N THR A 101 1.91 -11.89 22.14
CA THR A 101 3.34 -11.98 21.85
C THR A 101 3.75 -10.81 20.97
N PHE A 102 4.95 -10.29 21.20
CA PHE A 102 5.48 -9.16 20.44
C PHE A 102 6.70 -9.64 19.66
N ALA A 103 6.67 -9.47 18.34
CA ALA A 103 7.80 -9.76 17.48
C ALA A 103 8.42 -8.44 16.99
N SER A 104 9.71 -8.27 17.25
CA SER A 104 10.48 -7.12 16.78
C SER A 104 11.34 -7.54 15.59
N MET A 105 11.03 -7.03 14.40
CA MET A 105 11.66 -7.45 13.15
C MET A 105 12.29 -6.24 12.44
N VAL A 106 13.55 -6.36 12.00
CA VAL A 106 14.18 -5.36 11.13
C VAL A 106 13.50 -5.37 9.76
N ILE A 107 13.30 -4.20 9.14
CA ILE A 107 12.67 -4.09 7.81
C ILE A 107 13.64 -4.57 6.71
N PHE A 108 14.85 -4.03 6.70
CA PHE A 108 15.86 -4.27 5.67
C PHE A 108 17.07 -4.96 6.30
N PRO A 109 17.20 -6.29 6.23
CA PRO A 109 18.32 -7.00 6.84
C PRO A 109 19.64 -6.71 6.12
N THR A 110 19.59 -6.40 4.82
CA THR A 110 20.75 -6.09 3.98
C THR A 110 20.49 -4.84 3.16
N VAL A 111 21.46 -3.93 3.10
CA VAL A 111 21.43 -2.76 2.21
C VAL A 111 22.79 -2.63 1.54
N THR A 112 22.83 -2.88 0.23
CA THR A 112 24.00 -2.63 -0.63
C THR A 112 23.76 -1.33 -1.40
N TYR A 113 24.82 -0.61 -1.75
CA TYR A 113 24.71 0.65 -2.48
C TYR A 113 25.84 0.80 -3.50
N THR A 114 25.59 1.59 -4.53
CA THR A 114 26.54 1.81 -5.63
C THR A 114 27.52 2.94 -5.32
N GLN A 115 28.74 2.87 -5.86
CA GLN A 115 29.74 3.94 -5.69
C GLN A 115 29.26 5.27 -6.30
N ASP A 116 28.52 5.22 -7.40
CA ASP A 116 27.90 6.39 -8.03
C ASP A 116 26.73 6.99 -7.25
N SER A 117 26.36 6.38 -6.11
CA SER A 117 25.34 6.85 -5.18
C SER A 117 23.93 6.99 -5.80
N LYS A 118 23.66 6.29 -6.91
CA LYS A 118 22.36 6.37 -7.61
C LYS A 118 21.33 5.37 -7.09
N TYR A 119 21.77 4.24 -6.52
CA TYR A 119 20.89 3.16 -6.12
C TYR A 119 21.29 2.55 -4.79
N ILE A 120 20.28 2.07 -4.07
CA ILE A 120 20.45 1.03 -3.05
C ILE A 120 19.81 -0.26 -3.55
N VAL A 121 20.36 -1.40 -3.16
CA VAL A 121 19.80 -2.73 -3.38
C VAL A 121 19.55 -3.35 -2.02
N THR A 122 18.28 -3.69 -1.76
CA THR A 122 17.84 -4.24 -0.48
C THR A 122 16.68 -5.20 -0.71
N LYS A 123 16.29 -5.97 0.29
CA LYS A 123 15.05 -6.76 0.30
C LYS A 123 14.33 -6.54 1.61
N ILE A 124 13.01 -6.66 1.61
CA ILE A 124 12.27 -6.72 2.87
C ILE A 124 12.61 -8.04 3.57
N ASN A 125 12.74 -7.99 4.90
CA ASN A 125 13.03 -9.16 5.72
C ASN A 125 12.00 -10.27 5.49
N ASN A 126 12.47 -11.51 5.33
CA ASN A 126 11.62 -12.68 5.14
C ASN A 126 10.72 -12.96 6.35
N ASP A 127 11.08 -12.49 7.55
CA ASP A 127 10.21 -12.57 8.73
C ASP A 127 8.89 -11.79 8.53
N LEU A 128 8.88 -10.81 7.61
CA LEU A 128 7.69 -10.04 7.26
C LEU A 128 6.86 -10.69 6.14
N ALA A 129 7.31 -11.78 5.53
CA ALA A 129 6.59 -12.48 4.46
C ALA A 129 5.14 -12.85 4.83
N PRO A 130 4.82 -13.32 6.06
CA PRO A 130 3.43 -13.61 6.45
C PRO A 130 2.48 -12.41 6.40
N TYR A 131 3.02 -11.19 6.34
CA TYR A 131 2.26 -9.95 6.29
C TYR A 131 2.25 -9.30 4.91
N LEU A 132 2.92 -9.91 3.92
CA LEU A 132 3.19 -9.31 2.60
C LEU A 132 2.94 -10.27 1.43
N LEU A 133 3.09 -11.59 1.61
CA LEU A 133 2.91 -12.62 0.57
C LEU A 133 1.67 -13.48 0.82
N ASP A 134 1.09 -14.01 -0.26
CA ASP A 134 -0.12 -14.88 -0.26
C ASP A 134 -1.22 -14.41 0.70
N LEU A 135 -1.45 -13.10 0.76
CA LEU A 135 -2.40 -12.50 1.69
C LEU A 135 -3.83 -12.86 1.32
N LYS A 136 -4.54 -13.50 2.26
CA LYS A 136 -5.95 -13.87 2.13
C LYS A 136 -6.77 -13.14 3.18
N GLY A 137 -7.82 -12.43 2.77
CA GLY A 137 -8.71 -11.76 3.70
C GLY A 137 -8.19 -10.43 4.26
N ASN A 138 -7.64 -10.46 5.47
CA ASN A 138 -7.39 -9.29 6.34
C ASN A 138 -6.20 -8.41 5.92
N TYR A 139 -6.24 -7.92 4.69
CA TYR A 139 -5.24 -7.02 4.12
C TYR A 139 -5.89 -5.73 3.63
N THR A 140 -5.03 -4.78 3.27
CA THR A 140 -5.40 -3.50 2.68
C THR A 140 -4.54 -3.21 1.48
N GLN A 141 -5.18 -2.67 0.45
CA GLN A 141 -4.54 -2.21 -0.78
C GLN A 141 -4.62 -0.70 -0.91
N ALA A 142 -3.57 -0.11 -1.49
CA ALA A 142 -3.47 1.32 -1.72
C ALA A 142 -2.59 1.63 -2.94
N GLU A 143 -2.82 2.79 -3.54
CA GLU A 143 -2.03 3.26 -4.67
C GLU A 143 -0.63 3.73 -4.22
N LEU A 144 0.40 3.17 -4.84
CA LEU A 144 1.81 3.46 -4.53
C LEU A 144 2.11 4.95 -4.67
N GLU A 145 1.68 5.57 -5.77
CA GLU A 145 1.94 6.99 -6.04
C GLU A 145 1.33 7.87 -4.94
N GLN A 146 0.11 7.54 -4.51
CA GLN A 146 -0.54 8.28 -3.45
C GLN A 146 0.22 8.14 -2.12
N LEU A 147 0.65 6.93 -1.76
CA LEU A 147 1.43 6.69 -0.54
C LEU A 147 2.79 7.41 -0.56
N LEU A 148 3.50 7.39 -1.70
CA LEU A 148 4.78 8.09 -1.86
C LEU A 148 4.61 9.63 -1.83
N GLY A 149 3.42 10.12 -2.20
CA GLY A 149 3.04 11.53 -2.14
C GLY A 149 2.80 12.07 -0.72
N LEU A 150 2.62 11.19 0.27
CA LEU A 150 2.36 11.61 1.65
C LEU A 150 3.62 12.21 2.28
N LYS A 151 3.44 13.37 2.93
CA LYS A 151 4.56 14.18 3.46
C LYS A 151 5.15 13.63 4.75
N THR A 152 4.32 12.97 5.56
CA THR A 152 4.67 12.52 6.91
C THR A 152 4.26 11.07 7.13
N ILE A 153 4.96 10.40 8.04
CA ILE A 153 4.56 9.06 8.51
C ILE A 153 3.15 9.10 9.13
N GLN A 154 2.79 10.15 9.88
CA GLN A 154 1.48 10.23 10.51
C GLN A 154 0.34 10.32 9.48
N ALA A 155 0.53 11.07 8.38
CA ALA A 155 -0.41 11.07 7.27
C ALA A 155 -0.52 9.68 6.63
N TYR A 156 0.61 9.00 6.39
CA TYR A 156 0.64 7.62 5.89
C TYR A 156 -0.10 6.64 6.81
N ARG A 157 0.13 6.71 8.11
CA ARG A 157 -0.49 5.83 9.09
C ARG A 157 -1.99 6.04 9.22
N ILE A 158 -2.42 7.30 9.30
CA ILE A 158 -3.85 7.65 9.34
C ILE A 158 -4.53 7.24 8.02
N TYR A 159 -3.88 7.49 6.88
CA TYR A 159 -4.35 7.02 5.58
C TYR A 159 -4.61 5.51 5.59
N MET A 160 -3.61 4.70 5.97
CA MET A 160 -3.73 3.24 5.98
C MET A 160 -4.73 2.73 7.03
N LEU A 161 -4.81 3.40 8.19
CA LEU A 161 -5.79 3.10 9.25
C LEU A 161 -7.24 3.30 8.75
N ILE A 162 -7.49 4.38 8.01
CA ILE A 162 -8.82 4.64 7.44
C ILE A 162 -9.07 3.68 6.28
N LYS A 163 -8.07 3.47 5.41
CA LYS A 163 -8.15 2.59 4.23
C LYS A 163 -8.53 1.15 4.59
N GLN A 164 -7.94 0.57 5.65
CA GLN A 164 -8.32 -0.78 6.12
C GLN A 164 -9.77 -0.87 6.63
N GLY A 165 -10.38 0.26 6.96
CA GLY A 165 -11.76 0.35 7.45
C GLY A 165 -12.76 0.84 6.42
N GLN A 166 -12.34 1.16 5.19
CA GLN A 166 -13.18 1.90 4.22
C GLN A 166 -14.46 1.16 3.79
N PHE A 167 -14.51 -0.16 3.96
CA PHE A 167 -15.67 -1.01 3.61
C PHE A 167 -16.48 -1.45 4.83
N LYS A 168 -16.19 -0.92 6.02
CA LYS A 168 -16.98 -1.21 7.21
C LYS A 168 -18.19 -0.28 7.23
N ASP A 169 -19.33 -0.78 7.67
CA ASP A 169 -20.54 0.02 7.86
C ASP A 169 -20.37 1.14 8.89
N LYS A 170 -19.42 0.94 9.83
CA LYS A 170 -19.14 1.86 10.92
C LYS A 170 -17.84 2.63 10.68
N PRO A 171 -17.82 3.94 11.00
CA PRO A 171 -16.60 4.73 11.03
C PRO A 171 -15.49 4.08 11.87
N THR A 172 -14.24 4.25 11.44
CA THR A 172 -13.08 3.68 12.12
C THR A 172 -12.85 4.39 13.45
N THR A 173 -13.02 3.69 14.57
CA THR A 173 -12.76 4.23 15.91
C THR A 173 -11.58 3.52 16.56
N ILE A 174 -10.67 4.30 17.16
CA ILE A 174 -9.45 3.84 17.82
C ILE A 174 -9.28 4.59 19.15
N SER A 175 -8.79 3.91 20.19
CA SER A 175 -8.52 4.58 21.47
C SER A 175 -7.38 5.59 21.33
N TYR A 176 -7.39 6.64 22.14
CA TYR A 176 -6.35 7.66 22.09
C TYR A 176 -4.95 7.08 22.38
N ARG A 177 -4.85 6.18 23.37
CA ARG A 177 -3.61 5.45 23.69
C ARG A 177 -3.11 4.66 22.48
N GLU A 178 -3.97 3.84 21.89
CA GLU A 178 -3.58 2.97 20.78
C GLU A 178 -3.19 3.76 19.53
N LEU A 179 -3.92 4.84 19.24
CA LEU A 179 -3.58 5.73 18.13
C LEU A 179 -2.18 6.33 18.30
N ARG A 180 -1.80 6.74 19.51
CA ARG A 180 -0.47 7.32 19.74
C ARG A 180 0.67 6.30 19.57
N LEU A 181 0.48 5.07 20.04
CA LEU A 181 1.42 3.97 19.84
C LEU A 181 1.56 3.62 18.36
N MET A 182 0.44 3.46 17.64
CA MET A 182 0.43 3.16 16.21
C MET A 182 1.10 4.26 15.37
N LEU A 183 0.95 5.53 15.77
CA LEU A 183 1.59 6.68 15.11
C LEU A 183 3.05 6.91 15.49
N GLY A 184 3.63 6.07 16.37
CA GLY A 184 5.01 6.20 16.83
C GLY A 184 5.26 7.46 17.68
N LEU A 185 4.22 7.99 18.32
CA LEU A 185 4.32 9.17 19.19
C LEU A 185 4.62 8.80 20.64
N ASP A 186 4.28 7.57 21.00
CA ASP A 186 4.55 6.93 22.27
C ASP A 186 5.18 5.56 22.00
N ILE A 187 5.83 4.98 23.01
CA ILE A 187 6.36 3.62 22.95
C ILE A 187 5.84 2.81 24.13
N GLU A 188 5.49 1.55 23.84
CA GLU A 188 5.18 0.56 24.86
C GLU A 188 6.46 -0.14 25.30
N LEU A 189 6.65 -0.19 26.62
CA LEU A 189 7.79 -0.75 27.33
C LEU A 189 7.35 -1.98 28.12
N SER A 190 8.27 -2.90 28.38
CA SER A 190 8.08 -3.91 29.43
C SER A 190 8.07 -3.27 30.81
N ASP A 191 7.50 -3.96 31.81
CA ASP A 191 7.48 -3.48 33.21
C ASP A 191 8.88 -3.14 33.73
N GLU A 192 9.89 -3.93 33.34
CA GLU A 192 11.28 -3.68 33.72
C GLU A 192 11.84 -2.42 33.08
N GLU A 193 11.59 -2.22 31.77
CA GLU A 193 12.01 -1.02 31.04
C GLU A 193 11.29 0.23 31.56
N ALA A 194 9.99 0.15 31.81
CA ALA A 194 9.20 1.23 32.38
C ALA A 194 9.73 1.66 33.75
N ARG A 195 10.02 0.69 34.63
CA ARG A 195 10.65 0.97 35.94
C ARG A 195 12.03 1.60 35.80
N LYS A 196 12.87 1.10 34.89
CA LYS A 196 14.20 1.67 34.60
C LYS A 196 14.12 3.11 34.09
N GLN A 197 13.07 3.43 33.34
CA GLN A 197 12.78 4.77 32.82
C GLN A 197 12.04 5.67 33.83
N GLY A 198 11.72 5.17 35.03
CA GLY A 198 11.06 5.94 36.10
C GLY A 198 9.58 6.19 35.87
N LEU A 199 8.89 5.34 35.08
CA LEU A 199 7.44 5.43 34.93
C LEU A 199 6.73 4.99 36.23
N PRO A 200 5.53 5.56 36.54
CA PRO A 200 4.72 5.12 37.66
C PRO A 200 4.39 3.62 37.61
N GLU A 201 4.17 3.02 38.78
CA GLU A 201 3.79 1.60 38.86
C GLU A 201 2.51 1.32 38.06
N GLY A 202 2.57 0.32 37.18
CA GLY A 202 1.49 -0.04 36.27
C GLY A 202 1.41 0.76 34.97
N GLU A 203 2.25 1.78 34.78
CA GLU A 203 2.35 2.53 33.51
C GLU A 203 3.48 1.96 32.64
N THR A 204 3.14 1.56 31.42
CA THR A 204 4.07 0.94 30.46
C THR A 204 4.26 1.77 29.21
N VAL A 205 3.58 2.92 29.10
CA VAL A 205 3.68 3.79 27.92
C VAL A 205 4.51 5.01 28.23
N GLN A 206 5.61 5.17 27.50
CA GLN A 206 6.40 6.38 27.53
C GLN A 206 5.96 7.32 26.40
N VAL A 207 5.59 8.54 26.76
CA VAL A 207 5.22 9.59 25.81
C VAL A 207 6.47 10.23 25.22
N ILE A 208 6.62 10.20 23.90
CA ILE A 208 7.82 10.70 23.20
C ILE A 208 7.57 12.06 22.54
N LYS A 209 6.42 12.24 21.87
CA LYS A 209 6.11 13.45 21.09
C LYS A 209 4.72 13.97 21.39
N TYR A 210 4.55 15.29 21.47
CA TYR A 210 3.25 15.95 21.64
C TYR A 210 2.45 15.44 22.86
N PRO A 211 2.97 15.61 24.10
CA PRO A 211 2.31 15.13 25.30
C PRO A 211 0.97 15.86 25.56
N LEU A 212 0.88 17.13 25.17
CA LEU A 212 -0.35 17.90 25.29
C LEU A 212 -1.33 17.53 24.18
N PHE A 213 -2.58 17.23 24.55
CA PHE A 213 -3.62 16.87 23.58
C PHE A 213 -3.84 17.96 22.52
N ALA A 214 -3.73 19.24 22.89
CA ALA A 214 -3.85 20.35 21.94
C ALA A 214 -2.76 20.31 20.84
N GLU A 215 -1.52 19.98 21.21
CA GLU A 215 -0.43 19.79 20.25
C GLU A 215 -0.64 18.52 19.42
N PHE A 216 -1.06 17.41 20.04
CA PHE A 216 -1.44 16.20 19.30
C PHE A 216 -2.51 16.51 18.24
N LYS A 217 -3.61 17.17 18.63
CA LYS A 217 -4.68 17.54 17.71
C LYS A 217 -4.14 18.39 16.54
N ARG A 218 -3.41 19.46 16.84
CA ARG A 218 -2.93 20.42 15.84
C ARG A 218 -1.84 19.84 14.92
N ARG A 219 -0.89 19.10 15.48
CA ARG A 219 0.30 18.60 14.77
C ARG A 219 0.08 17.26 14.09
N ILE A 220 -0.91 16.49 14.53
CA ILE A 220 -1.17 15.14 14.04
C ILE A 220 -2.50 15.07 13.32
N LEU A 221 -3.62 15.29 14.02
CA LEU A 221 -4.95 15.11 13.42
C LEU A 221 -5.26 16.16 12.36
N ASP A 222 -5.10 17.44 12.70
CA ASP A 222 -5.38 18.56 11.78
C ASP A 222 -4.39 18.57 10.61
N ALA A 223 -3.11 18.29 10.88
CA ALA A 223 -2.08 18.20 9.84
C ALA A 223 -2.35 17.04 8.87
N ALA A 224 -2.73 15.85 9.37
CA ALA A 224 -3.08 14.72 8.51
C ALA A 224 -4.39 14.95 7.75
N LYS A 225 -5.38 15.61 8.36
CA LYS A 225 -6.62 15.99 7.65
C LYS A 225 -6.32 16.89 6.45
N GLU A 226 -5.45 17.88 6.64
CA GLU A 226 -5.00 18.76 5.56
C GLU A 226 -4.16 18.01 4.51
N ASP A 227 -3.24 17.15 4.92
CA ASP A 227 -2.40 16.37 3.98
C ASP A 227 -3.20 15.36 3.15
N LEU A 228 -4.31 14.82 3.70
CA LEU A 228 -5.13 13.80 3.04
C LEU A 228 -6.37 14.36 2.32
N LYS A 229 -6.61 15.68 2.36
CA LYS A 229 -7.84 16.30 1.84
C LYS A 229 -8.11 16.02 0.35
N ASP A 230 -7.05 15.87 -0.44
CA ASP A 230 -7.10 15.65 -1.89
C ASP A 230 -6.92 14.16 -2.26
N THR A 231 -6.89 13.27 -1.27
CA THR A 231 -6.79 11.82 -1.47
C THR A 231 -8.16 11.15 -1.44
N ASP A 232 -8.24 9.90 -1.86
CA ASP A 232 -9.45 9.08 -1.69
C ASP A 232 -9.83 8.87 -0.20
N MET A 233 -8.87 8.97 0.73
CA MET A 233 -9.07 8.86 2.17
C MET A 233 -9.26 10.21 2.88
N ALA A 234 -9.69 11.26 2.16
CA ALA A 234 -10.10 12.52 2.77
C ALA A 234 -11.17 12.27 3.86
N PHE A 235 -10.94 12.83 5.06
CA PHE A 235 -11.69 12.45 6.25
C PHE A 235 -12.04 13.62 7.16
N ASP A 236 -13.02 13.39 8.03
CA ASP A 236 -13.23 14.16 9.26
C ASP A 236 -13.08 13.27 10.49
N TYR A 237 -12.96 13.86 11.67
CA TYR A 237 -12.82 13.11 12.90
C TYR A 237 -13.61 13.71 14.06
N LYS A 238 -14.08 12.82 14.95
CA LYS A 238 -14.73 13.17 16.22
C LYS A 238 -13.87 12.68 17.38
N ILE A 239 -13.72 13.53 18.39
CA ILE A 239 -13.08 13.17 19.65
C ILE A 239 -14.17 12.71 20.63
N ASN A 240 -14.12 11.45 21.02
CA ASN A 240 -14.96 10.92 22.10
C ASN A 240 -14.22 11.14 23.41
N LYS A 241 -14.88 11.77 24.38
CA LYS A 241 -14.29 12.11 25.68
C LYS A 241 -14.78 11.18 26.77
N ARG A 242 -13.92 10.91 27.73
CA ARG A 242 -14.28 10.32 29.03
C ARG A 242 -13.93 11.34 30.10
N GLY A 243 -14.96 12.00 30.64
CA GLY A 243 -14.77 13.20 31.47
C GLY A 243 -14.09 14.32 30.68
N ARG A 244 -13.00 14.87 31.21
CA ARG A 244 -12.22 15.94 30.56
C ARG A 244 -11.23 15.45 29.50
N ASN A 245 -10.90 14.16 29.51
CA ASN A 245 -9.83 13.59 28.69
C ASN A 245 -10.38 12.98 27.39
N ALA A 246 -9.56 13.01 26.34
CA ALA A 246 -9.85 12.28 25.11
C ALA A 246 -9.69 10.78 25.36
N ASP A 247 -10.72 10.01 25.01
CA ASP A 247 -10.79 8.57 25.19
C ASP A 247 -10.51 7.84 23.88
N SER A 248 -11.18 8.26 22.80
CA SER A 248 -11.06 7.67 21.48
C SER A 248 -11.30 8.70 20.38
N ILE A 249 -10.79 8.39 19.18
CA ILE A 249 -10.97 9.18 17.98
C ILE A 249 -11.73 8.33 16.96
N THR A 250 -12.80 8.89 16.40
CA THR A 250 -13.59 8.28 15.34
C THR A 250 -13.32 9.02 14.03
N PHE A 251 -12.77 8.32 13.04
CA PHE A 251 -12.50 8.82 11.69
C PHE A 251 -13.65 8.46 10.74
N SER A 252 -14.14 9.46 9.99
CA SER A 252 -15.23 9.32 9.03
C SER A 252 -14.77 9.81 7.66
N LEU A 253 -14.94 9.00 6.62
CA LEU A 253 -14.61 9.41 5.24
C LEU A 253 -15.56 10.49 4.75
N ILE A 254 -15.02 11.51 4.07
CA ILE A 254 -15.81 12.56 3.42
C ILE A 254 -16.55 11.97 2.20
N LYS A 255 -15.88 11.08 1.46
CA LYS A 255 -16.47 10.34 0.34
C LYS A 255 -16.62 8.88 0.76
N THR A 256 -17.83 8.47 1.12
CA THR A 256 -18.11 7.06 1.41
C THR A 256 -18.39 6.32 0.11
N ILE A 257 -17.64 5.25 -0.16
CA ILE A 257 -18.00 4.29 -1.21
C ILE A 257 -19.20 3.50 -0.68
N ARG A 258 -20.39 3.76 -1.21
CA ARG A 258 -21.59 2.96 -0.89
C ARG A 258 -21.54 1.67 -1.69
N ILE A 259 -21.28 0.56 -1.03
CA ILE A 259 -21.42 -0.77 -1.62
C ILE A 259 -22.92 -1.12 -1.60
N HIS A 260 -23.52 -1.34 -2.77
CA HIS A 260 -24.83 -1.96 -2.85
C HIS A 260 -24.63 -3.47 -2.68
N LEU A 261 -24.84 -3.97 -1.46
CA LEU A 261 -24.83 -5.41 -1.19
C LEU A 261 -26.11 -6.00 -1.79
N PRO A 262 -26.04 -7.09 -2.58
CA PRO A 262 -27.24 -7.87 -2.89
C PRO A 262 -27.88 -8.33 -1.57
N GLU A 263 -29.20 -8.26 -1.48
CA GLU A 263 -29.97 -8.61 -0.28
C GLU A 263 -29.84 -10.10 0.06
N SER A 264 -28.73 -10.49 0.67
CA SER A 264 -28.59 -11.75 1.39
C SER A 264 -27.68 -11.50 2.58
N GLY A 265 -28.29 -11.36 3.76
CA GLY A 265 -27.61 -10.99 4.98
C GLY A 265 -26.49 -11.97 5.36
N LYS A 266 -25.27 -11.42 5.44
CA LYS A 266 -24.27 -11.60 6.52
C LYS A 266 -22.98 -10.86 6.11
N SER A 267 -22.87 -9.58 6.48
CA SER A 267 -21.63 -8.80 6.33
C SER A 267 -20.44 -9.54 6.96
N SER A 268 -19.65 -10.23 6.15
CA SER A 268 -18.50 -11.02 6.60
C SER A 268 -17.19 -10.35 6.22
N LYS A 269 -16.12 -10.54 7.02
CA LYS A 269 -14.76 -10.06 6.66
C LYS A 269 -14.29 -10.60 5.30
N LEU A 270 -14.81 -11.74 4.83
CA LEU A 270 -14.54 -12.28 3.50
C LEU A 270 -15.09 -11.36 2.39
N GLU A 271 -16.29 -10.79 2.55
CA GLU A 271 -16.91 -9.91 1.55
C GLU A 271 -16.12 -8.62 1.36
N ALA A 272 -15.64 -7.98 2.43
CA ALA A 272 -14.80 -6.80 2.33
C ALA A 272 -13.45 -7.09 1.62
N SER A 273 -12.90 -8.28 1.80
CA SER A 273 -11.68 -8.71 1.10
C SER A 273 -11.93 -9.05 -0.38
N LEU A 274 -13.09 -9.62 -0.69
CA LEU A 274 -13.55 -9.88 -2.06
C LEU A 274 -13.81 -8.57 -2.81
N ILE A 275 -14.44 -7.59 -2.15
CA ILE A 275 -14.68 -6.25 -2.72
C ILE A 275 -13.37 -5.49 -2.93
N GLN A 276 -12.42 -5.58 -2.00
CA GLN A 276 -11.07 -5.08 -2.23
C GLN A 276 -10.45 -5.72 -3.46
N GLN A 277 -10.49 -7.04 -3.51
CA GLN A 277 -9.99 -7.79 -4.66
C GLN A 277 -10.71 -7.32 -5.94
N GLU A 278 -12.02 -7.19 -5.99
CA GLU A 278 -12.74 -6.74 -7.19
C GLU A 278 -12.46 -5.29 -7.56
N LEU A 279 -12.29 -4.37 -6.61
CA LEU A 279 -11.97 -2.96 -6.89
C LEU A 279 -10.55 -2.76 -7.43
N PHE A 280 -9.60 -3.61 -7.04
CA PHE A 280 -8.20 -3.51 -7.47
C PHE A 280 -7.83 -4.52 -8.59
N PHE A 281 -8.62 -5.59 -8.80
CA PHE A 281 -8.53 -6.51 -9.95
C PHE A 281 -9.50 -6.16 -11.08
N SER A 282 -10.49 -5.30 -10.85
CA SER A 282 -10.95 -4.41 -11.92
C SER A 282 -9.74 -3.57 -12.28
N PRO A 283 -9.17 -3.63 -13.50
CA PRO A 283 -8.12 -2.71 -13.83
C PRO A 283 -8.69 -1.34 -13.61
N THR A 284 -7.99 -0.65 -12.73
CA THR A 284 -8.32 0.68 -12.30
C THR A 284 -8.33 1.51 -13.56
N THR A 285 -9.53 1.84 -14.02
CA THR A 285 -9.77 2.99 -14.87
C THR A 285 -9.28 4.17 -14.04
N ASN A 286 -8.08 4.61 -14.39
CA ASN A 286 -7.43 5.78 -13.85
C ASN A 286 -8.47 6.95 -13.81
N PRO A 287 -8.63 7.68 -12.68
CA PRO A 287 -9.60 8.78 -12.58
C PRO A 287 -9.33 9.98 -13.50
N ALA A 288 -8.28 9.91 -14.32
CA ALA A 288 -8.25 10.59 -15.60
C ALA A 288 -8.08 9.51 -16.66
N ILE A 289 -9.08 9.31 -17.55
CA ILE A 289 -8.91 8.42 -18.70
C ILE A 289 -7.70 8.95 -19.49
N ASP A 290 -6.56 8.30 -19.32
CA ASP A 290 -5.33 8.73 -19.97
C ASP A 290 -5.54 8.66 -21.50
N LYS A 291 -4.78 9.45 -22.26
CA LYS A 291 -4.95 9.58 -23.71
C LYS A 291 -4.93 8.24 -24.44
N VAL A 292 -4.15 7.27 -23.94
CA VAL A 292 -4.05 5.90 -24.48
C VAL A 292 -5.33 5.12 -24.20
N THR A 293 -5.87 5.18 -22.99
CA THR A 293 -7.15 4.53 -22.65
C THR A 293 -8.31 5.10 -23.46
N LYS A 294 -8.40 6.43 -23.62
CA LYS A 294 -9.39 7.07 -24.51
C LYS A 294 -9.26 6.57 -25.94
N ASN A 295 -8.03 6.46 -26.45
CA ASN A 295 -7.79 5.99 -27.81
C ASN A 295 -8.12 4.51 -27.98
N ALA A 296 -7.82 3.65 -27.00
CA ALA A 296 -8.17 2.23 -27.04
C ALA A 296 -9.69 2.03 -27.06
N ILE A 297 -10.43 2.74 -26.21
CA ILE A 297 -11.91 2.72 -26.20
C ILE A 297 -12.44 3.23 -27.54
N ARG A 298 -11.93 4.36 -28.03
CA ARG A 298 -12.31 4.93 -29.31
C ARG A 298 -12.08 3.96 -30.47
N ILE A 299 -10.93 3.28 -30.50
CA ILE A 299 -10.61 2.25 -31.50
C ILE A 299 -11.65 1.13 -31.45
N MET A 300 -11.91 0.55 -30.27
CA MET A 300 -12.85 -0.58 -30.15
C MET A 300 -14.28 -0.17 -30.50
N LYS A 301 -14.70 1.04 -30.10
CA LYS A 301 -16.06 1.54 -30.33
C LYS A 301 -16.28 2.01 -31.77
N GLU A 302 -15.42 2.87 -32.29
CA GLU A 302 -15.61 3.51 -33.61
C GLU A 302 -15.13 2.63 -34.76
N LYS A 303 -14.01 1.91 -34.61
CA LYS A 303 -13.41 1.14 -35.70
C LYS A 303 -13.91 -0.29 -35.77
N TYR A 304 -14.08 -0.93 -34.61
CA TYR A 304 -14.46 -2.33 -34.53
C TYR A 304 -15.91 -2.57 -34.08
N SER A 305 -16.64 -1.49 -33.75
CA SER A 305 -18.06 -1.53 -33.36
C SER A 305 -18.35 -2.48 -32.18
N PHE A 306 -17.44 -2.57 -31.22
CA PHE A 306 -17.64 -3.39 -30.02
C PHE A 306 -18.73 -2.79 -29.12
N SER A 307 -19.52 -3.66 -28.47
CA SER A 307 -20.47 -3.23 -27.44
C SER A 307 -19.72 -2.66 -26.23
N ASP A 308 -20.39 -1.80 -25.46
CA ASP A 308 -19.80 -1.24 -24.24
C ASP A 308 -19.39 -2.33 -23.24
N GLU A 309 -20.12 -3.45 -23.19
CA GLU A 309 -19.79 -4.63 -22.37
C GLU A 309 -18.49 -5.32 -22.82
N LEU A 310 -18.29 -5.47 -24.14
CA LEU A 310 -17.06 -6.05 -24.69
C LEU A 310 -15.86 -5.12 -24.52
N ILE A 311 -16.06 -3.82 -24.71
CA ILE A 311 -15.05 -2.80 -24.47
C ILE A 311 -14.59 -2.86 -23.01
N ASP A 312 -15.55 -2.88 -22.08
CA ASP A 312 -15.26 -2.96 -20.65
C ASP A 312 -14.52 -4.27 -20.35
N ARG A 313 -14.95 -5.42 -20.88
CA ARG A 313 -14.23 -6.70 -20.74
C ARG A 313 -12.77 -6.63 -21.24
N TYR A 314 -12.49 -6.04 -22.38
CA TYR A 314 -11.13 -5.98 -22.92
C TYR A 314 -10.24 -4.97 -22.19
N ILE A 315 -10.76 -3.79 -21.83
CA ILE A 315 -10.07 -2.88 -20.91
C ILE A 315 -9.82 -3.57 -19.57
N ARG A 316 -10.73 -4.47 -19.16
CA ARG A 316 -10.61 -5.25 -17.94
C ARG A 316 -9.47 -6.26 -17.93
N LEU A 317 -9.11 -6.81 -19.08
CA LEU A 317 -8.22 -7.96 -19.18
C LEU A 317 -6.87 -7.64 -19.84
N LEU A 318 -6.73 -6.46 -20.45
CA LEU A 318 -5.55 -6.07 -21.20
C LEU A 318 -5.17 -4.61 -20.91
N ASP A 319 -3.86 -4.34 -20.84
CA ASP A 319 -3.36 -2.97 -20.81
C ASP A 319 -3.77 -2.22 -22.12
N PRO A 320 -4.33 -0.99 -22.04
CA PRO A 320 -4.76 -0.22 -23.22
C PRO A 320 -3.68 -0.01 -24.30
N VAL A 321 -2.40 -0.05 -23.93
CA VAL A 321 -1.28 -0.01 -24.88
C VAL A 321 -1.28 -1.25 -25.78
N VAL A 322 -1.64 -2.42 -25.24
CA VAL A 322 -1.72 -3.68 -26.01
C VAL A 322 -2.80 -3.58 -27.09
N ILE A 323 -3.96 -3.00 -26.75
CA ILE A 323 -5.06 -2.78 -27.69
C ILE A 323 -4.65 -1.80 -28.79
N THR A 324 -4.01 -0.69 -28.41
CA THR A 324 -3.52 0.32 -29.38
C THR A 324 -2.45 -0.28 -30.31
N LYS A 325 -1.51 -1.08 -29.78
CA LYS A 325 -0.49 -1.78 -30.57
C LYS A 325 -1.09 -2.83 -31.49
N ALA A 326 -2.09 -3.58 -31.02
CA ALA A 326 -2.80 -4.56 -31.85
C ALA A 326 -3.48 -3.88 -33.05
N ASN A 327 -4.11 -2.72 -32.83
CA ASN A 327 -4.75 -1.95 -33.91
C ASN A 327 -3.73 -1.41 -34.91
N ASN A 328 -2.60 -0.90 -34.43
CA ASN A 328 -1.54 -0.41 -35.31
C ASN A 328 -0.96 -1.55 -36.15
N TRP A 329 -0.68 -2.69 -35.52
CA TRP A 329 -0.19 -3.88 -36.22
C TRP A 329 -1.20 -4.38 -37.27
N PHE A 330 -2.48 -4.45 -36.91
CA PHE A 330 -3.53 -4.82 -37.86
C PHE A 330 -3.59 -3.85 -39.04
N SER A 331 -3.51 -2.54 -38.78
CA SER A 331 -3.56 -1.53 -39.83
C SER A 331 -2.36 -1.62 -40.79
N THR A 332 -1.17 -1.95 -40.28
CA THR A 332 0.03 -2.15 -41.11
C THR A 332 0.01 -3.47 -41.89
N ASN A 333 -0.58 -4.53 -41.33
CA ASN A 333 -0.54 -5.87 -41.91
C ASN A 333 -1.86 -6.30 -42.56
N LYS A 334 -2.86 -5.42 -42.65
CA LYS A 334 -4.21 -5.77 -43.10
C LYS A 334 -4.23 -6.50 -44.44
N GLY A 335 -3.38 -6.09 -45.38
CA GLY A 335 -3.29 -6.70 -46.72
C GLY A 335 -2.72 -8.12 -46.77
N THR A 336 -2.13 -8.62 -45.68
CA THR A 336 -1.54 -9.97 -45.60
C THR A 336 -2.33 -10.92 -44.70
N LEU A 337 -3.46 -10.48 -44.14
CA LEU A 337 -4.26 -11.23 -43.19
C LEU A 337 -5.53 -11.77 -43.84
N SER A 338 -5.89 -13.01 -43.51
CA SER A 338 -7.18 -13.60 -43.85
C SER A 338 -8.14 -13.50 -42.67
N PHE A 339 -9.31 -12.89 -42.89
CA PHE A 339 -10.37 -12.74 -41.89
C PHE A 339 -11.73 -12.49 -42.55
N THR A 340 -12.79 -12.89 -41.85
CA THR A 340 -14.22 -12.72 -42.19
C THR A 340 -14.70 -11.29 -41.90
N SER A 341 -14.27 -10.70 -40.79
CA SER A 341 -14.46 -9.27 -40.50
C SER A 341 -13.30 -8.71 -39.67
N GLU A 342 -13.07 -7.40 -39.78
CA GLU A 342 -12.01 -6.74 -39.00
C GLU A 342 -12.26 -6.87 -37.50
N SER A 343 -13.54 -6.79 -37.10
CA SER A 343 -14.01 -6.92 -35.71
C SER A 343 -13.71 -8.32 -35.17
N GLU A 344 -14.05 -9.37 -35.92
CA GLU A 344 -13.81 -10.75 -35.51
C GLU A 344 -12.31 -11.07 -35.41
N TRP A 345 -11.51 -10.61 -36.37
CA TRP A 345 -10.05 -10.75 -36.29
C TRP A 345 -9.51 -10.07 -35.04
N PHE A 346 -9.94 -8.84 -34.78
CA PHE A 346 -9.46 -8.05 -33.65
C PHE A 346 -9.83 -8.70 -32.32
N SER A 347 -11.08 -9.14 -32.16
CA SER A 347 -11.52 -9.90 -30.98
C SER A 347 -10.67 -11.15 -30.78
N LYS A 348 -10.51 -11.99 -31.81
CA LYS A 348 -9.70 -13.21 -31.74
C LYS A 348 -8.24 -12.93 -31.39
N HIS A 349 -7.69 -11.83 -31.91
CA HIS A 349 -6.33 -11.41 -31.58
C HIS A 349 -6.20 -10.99 -30.10
N LEU A 350 -7.16 -10.23 -29.58
CA LEU A 350 -7.19 -9.83 -28.17
C LEU A 350 -7.41 -11.04 -27.24
N GLU A 351 -8.30 -11.98 -27.59
CA GLU A 351 -8.47 -13.24 -26.85
C GLU A 351 -7.17 -14.04 -26.79
N ASN A 352 -6.46 -14.17 -27.91
CA ASN A 352 -5.16 -14.84 -27.94
C ASN A 352 -4.11 -14.14 -27.06
N LYS A 353 -4.17 -12.81 -26.94
CA LYS A 353 -3.30 -12.05 -26.01
C LYS A 353 -3.68 -12.33 -24.55
N ILE A 354 -4.97 -12.41 -24.24
CA ILE A 354 -5.46 -12.79 -22.91
C ILE A 354 -5.01 -14.22 -22.55
N GLU A 355 -5.15 -15.18 -23.46
CA GLU A 355 -4.73 -16.57 -23.23
C GLU A 355 -3.21 -16.70 -23.08
N LYS A 356 -2.41 -15.95 -23.85
CA LYS A 356 -0.95 -15.95 -23.68
C LYS A 356 -0.51 -15.36 -22.35
N ASN A 357 -1.17 -14.29 -21.89
CA ASN A 357 -0.92 -13.74 -20.56
C ASN A 357 -1.25 -14.76 -19.45
N LYS A 358 -2.26 -15.62 -19.63
CA LYS A 358 -2.59 -16.71 -18.70
C LYS A 358 -1.61 -17.88 -18.68
N ARG A 359 -0.81 -18.08 -19.74
CA ARG A 359 0.18 -19.18 -19.87
C ARG A 359 1.62 -18.76 -19.52
N GLN A 360 1.86 -17.46 -19.33
CA GLN A 360 3.15 -16.89 -18.91
C GLN A 360 3.16 -16.50 -17.42
N LEU A 361 2.02 -16.66 -16.76
CA LEU A 361 1.84 -16.83 -15.32
C LEU A 361 1.86 -18.33 -15.02
#